data_AF-A0A356K766-F1
#
_entry.id   AF-A0A356K766-F1
#
_cell.length_a   1.000
_cell.length_b   1.000
_cell.length_c   1.000
_cell.angle_alpha   90.00
_cell.angle_beta   90.00
_cell.angle_gamma   90.00
#
_symmetry.space_group_name_H-M   'P 1'
#
loop_
_entity.id
_entity.type
_entity.pdbx_description
1 polymer ?
#
loop_
_entity_poly.entity_id
_entity_poly.type
_entity_poly.pdbx_seq_one_letter_code
_entity_poly.pdbx_strand_id
1 'polypeptide(L)' 'DLRTQMMGTQGVGWEGDSFEQTELDTTRGWLGSRAMTIYGGSNEIQLNIIAKRVLNLPD' A
#
# COMPACT_ATOMS: atom_id res chain seq x y z
N ASP A 1 6.21 -3.01 0.99
CA ASP A 1 6.62 -3.79 -0.19
C ASP A 1 8.03 -4.37 -0.02
N LEU A 2 9.09 -3.56 0.09
CA LEU A 2 10.46 -4.08 0.26
C LEU A 2 10.63 -5.00 1.49
N ARG A 3 10.08 -4.62 2.65
CA ARG A 3 10.11 -5.47 3.86
C ARG A 3 9.44 -6.84 3.63
N THR A 4 8.27 -6.84 3.02
CA THR A 4 7.52 -8.06 2.64
C THR A 4 8.36 -8.94 1.71
N GLN A 5 9.03 -8.36 0.70
CA GLN A 5 9.87 -9.13 -0.23
C GLN A 5 11.11 -9.72 0.44
N MET A 6 11.75 -9.00 1.36
CA MET A 6 12.91 -9.49 2.12
C MET A 6 12.58 -10.68 3.02
N MET A 7 11.33 -10.78 3.50
CA MET A 7 10.85 -11.90 4.33
C MET A 7 10.51 -13.16 3.52
N GLY A 8 10.56 -13.12 2.18
CA GLY A 8 10.26 -14.27 1.33
C GLY A 8 8.83 -14.79 1.53
N THR A 9 8.67 -16.10 1.70
CA THR A 9 7.35 -16.74 1.88
C THR A 9 6.66 -16.33 3.17
N GLN A 10 7.41 -15.94 4.20
CA GLN A 10 6.85 -15.47 5.47
C GLN A 10 6.24 -14.06 5.34
N GLY A 11 6.70 -13.27 4.38
CA GLY A 11 6.20 -11.91 4.14
C GLY A 11 4.79 -11.83 3.57
N VAL A 12 4.19 -12.96 3.21
CA VAL A 12 2.80 -13.06 2.73
C VAL A 12 1.88 -13.83 3.69
N GLY A 13 2.37 -14.16 4.88
CA GLY A 13 1.58 -14.82 5.92
C GLY A 13 0.41 -13.97 6.40
N TRP A 14 -0.76 -14.59 6.61
CA TRP A 14 -2.00 -13.90 7.01
C TRP A 14 -2.49 -14.26 8.41
N GLU A 15 -2.32 -15.51 8.81
CA GLU A 15 -2.71 -16.04 10.13
C GLU A 15 -2.01 -17.38 10.42
N GLY A 16 -2.03 -17.80 11.69
CA GLY A 16 -1.51 -19.10 12.14
C GLY A 16 -0.26 -18.98 13.01
N ASP A 17 -0.04 -20.00 13.85
CA ASP A 17 1.05 -20.05 14.85
C ASP A 17 2.45 -20.17 14.23
N SER A 18 2.52 -20.46 12.92
CA SER A 18 3.78 -20.53 12.16
C SER A 18 4.34 -19.17 11.74
N PHE A 19 3.65 -18.08 12.06
CA PHE A 19 4.08 -16.71 11.73
C PHE A 19 4.32 -15.90 13.00
N GLU A 20 5.41 -15.15 13.00
CA GLU A 20 5.64 -14.16 14.05
C GLU A 20 4.71 -12.96 13.87
N GLN A 21 4.38 -12.29 14.97
CA GLN A 21 3.55 -11.08 14.96
C GLN A 21 4.08 -10.02 13.98
N THR A 22 5.42 -9.86 13.92
CA THR A 22 6.09 -8.93 13.01
C THR A 22 5.85 -9.26 11.54
N GLU A 23 5.77 -10.54 11.19
CA GLU A 23 5.50 -11.00 9.82
C GLU A 23 4.04 -10.70 9.44
N LEU A 24 3.10 -11.01 10.33
CA LEU A 24 1.67 -10.71 10.16
C LEU A 24 1.42 -9.20 10.01
N ASP A 25 2.05 -8.38 10.84
CA ASP A 25 1.91 -6.93 10.78
C ASP A 25 2.54 -6.34 9.51
N THR A 26 3.63 -6.95 9.02
CA THR A 26 4.24 -6.56 7.75
C THR A 26 3.31 -6.85 6.57
N THR A 27 2.69 -8.03 6.52
CA THR A 27 1.71 -8.37 5.47
C THR A 27 0.49 -7.45 5.53
N ARG A 28 -0.06 -7.20 6.73
CA ARG A 28 -1.21 -6.31 6.92
C ARG A 28 -0.90 -4.88 6.54
N GLY A 29 0.27 -4.37 6.94
CA GLY A 29 0.71 -3.03 6.58
C GLY A 29 0.90 -2.87 5.06
N TRP A 30 1.44 -3.88 4.39
CA TRP A 30 1.55 -3.89 2.93
C TRP A 30 0.19 -3.86 2.24
N LEU A 31 -0.74 -4.74 2.61
CA LEU A 31 -2.09 -4.77 2.04
C LEU A 31 -2.86 -3.48 2.36
N GLY A 32 -2.75 -2.98 3.58
CA GLY A 32 -3.33 -1.70 4.00
C GLY A 32 -2.82 -0.54 3.15
N SER A 33 -1.51 -0.48 2.89
CA SER A 33 -0.93 0.56 2.03
C SER A 33 -1.49 0.56 0.60
N ARG A 34 -1.83 -0.62 0.06
CA ARG A 34 -2.51 -0.74 -1.23
C ARG A 34 -3.97 -0.30 -1.18
N ALA A 35 -4.66 -0.56 -0.07
CA ALA A 35 -6.01 -0.04 0.10
C ALA A 35 -6.01 1.50 0.14
N MET A 36 -5.00 2.11 0.79
CA MET A 36 -4.87 3.57 0.89
C MET A 36 -4.75 4.27 -0.46
N THR A 37 -4.23 3.60 -1.49
CA THR A 37 -4.13 4.22 -2.83
C THR A 37 -5.48 4.31 -3.54
N ILE A 38 -6.54 3.76 -2.95
CA ILE A 38 -7.89 3.70 -3.51
C ILE A 38 -8.87 4.45 -2.61
N TYR A 39 -8.87 4.20 -1.29
CA TYR A 39 -9.81 4.85 -0.38
C TYR A 39 -9.41 6.30 -0.10
N GLY A 40 -10.39 7.21 -0.01
CA GLY A 40 -10.14 8.65 0.22
C GLY A 40 -9.85 9.48 -1.04
N GLY A 41 -10.03 8.88 -2.22
CA GLY A 41 -9.72 9.45 -3.51
C GLY A 41 -8.47 8.79 -4.07
N SER A 42 -8.63 8.03 -5.16
CA SER A 42 -7.55 7.23 -5.70
C SER A 42 -6.36 8.11 -6.12
N ASN A 43 -5.18 7.51 -6.14
CA ASN A 43 -3.97 8.22 -6.54
C ASN A 43 -4.12 8.88 -7.92
N GLU A 44 -4.83 8.27 -8.87
CA GLU A 44 -5.09 8.83 -10.19
C GLU A 44 -5.90 10.14 -10.11
N ILE A 45 -6.92 10.17 -9.25
CA ILE A 45 -7.73 11.38 -9.03
C ILE A 45 -6.89 12.47 -8.34
N GLN A 46 -6.10 12.10 -7.34
CA GLN A 46 -5.22 13.06 -6.64
C GLN A 46 -4.17 13.66 -7.58
N LEU A 47 -3.56 12.83 -8.42
CA LEU A 47 -2.59 13.27 -9.42
C LEU A 47 -3.24 14.21 -10.45
N ASN A 48 -4.48 13.94 -10.87
CA ASN A 48 -5.23 14.82 -11.76
C ASN A 48 -5.54 16.18 -11.09
N ILE A 49 -5.91 16.19 -9.80
CA ILE A 49 -6.11 17.43 -9.03
C ILE A 49 -4.81 18.24 -8.97
N ILE A 50 -3.68 17.60 -8.70
CA ILE A 50 -2.36 18.27 -8.66
C ILE A 50 -2.00 18.83 -10.04
N ALA A 51 -2.19 18.04 -11.10
CA ALA A 51 -1.96 18.48 -12.48
C ALA A 51 -2.74 19.76 -12.82
N LYS A 52 -4.02 19.82 -12.44
CA LYS A 52 -4.88 20.96 -12.73
C LYS A 52 -4.63 22.15 -11.82
N ARG A 53 -4.53 21.93 -10.51
CA ARG A 53 -4.50 23.01 -9.50
C ARG A 53 -3.12 23.55 -9.18
N VAL A 54 -2.09 22.71 -9.30
CA VAL A 54 -0.70 23.09 -8.97
C VAL A 54 0.07 23.35 -10.25
N LEU A 55 -0.09 22.49 -11.26
CA LEU A 55 0.67 22.57 -12.51
C LEU A 55 -0.06 23.34 -13.64
N ASN A 56 -1.31 23.78 -13.43
CA ASN A 56 -2.13 24.50 -14.42
C ASN A 56 -2.26 23.78 -15.78
N LEU A 57 -2.27 22.44 -15.76
CA LEU A 57 -2.50 21.67 -16.97
C LEU A 57 -3.98 21.73 -17.40
N PRO A 58 -4.27 21.78 -18.70
CA PRO A 58 -5.63 21.74 -19.22
C PRO A 58 -6.32 20.38 -18.94
N ASP A 59 -7.64 20.38 -18.98
CA ASP A 59 -8.50 19.20 -18.73
C ASP A 59 -8.29 18.04 -19.72
#